data_AF-A0A832DU14-F1
#
_entry.id   AF-A0A832DU14-F1
#
_cell.length_a   1.000
_cell.length_b   1.000
_cell.length_c   1.000
_cell.angle_alpha   90.00
_cell.angle_beta   90.00
_cell.angle_gamma   90.00
#
_symmetry.space_group_name_H-M   'P 1'
#
loop_
_entity.id
_entity.type
_entity.pdbx_description
1 polymer ?
#
loop_
_entity_poly.entity_id
_entity_poly.type
_entity_poly.pdbx_seq_one_letter_code
_entity_poly.pdbx_strand_id
1 'polypeptide(L)'
;MRYYLAALASLLVLWQIAAYVVNKPYLPPFTDVAMRAASDHQTLLRNLASTLARIAAATTLALAAGLACGLAASWLTERTSANLLKALILLTYPIPHVALLPILLHLFGIEASKIALISLIAFYPIALSVMEWTQRYPR
;
A
#
# COMPACT_ATOMS: atom_id res chain seq x y z
N MET A 1 -10.40 -25.12 11.30
CA MET A 1 -9.55 -24.56 12.38
C MET A 1 -8.33 -25.45 12.71
N ARG A 2 -8.50 -26.74 13.06
CA ARG A 2 -7.39 -27.64 13.45
C ARG A 2 -6.24 -27.72 12.45
N TYR A 3 -6.54 -27.80 11.15
CA TYR A 3 -5.52 -27.83 10.09
C TYR A 3 -4.69 -26.54 10.00
N TYR A 4 -5.30 -25.38 10.25
CA TYR A 4 -4.58 -24.09 10.22
C TYR A 4 -3.62 -23.96 11.41
N LEU A 5 -4.02 -24.40 12.60
CA LEU A 5 -3.16 -24.42 13.78
C LEU A 5 -1.98 -25.38 13.59
N ALA A 6 -2.24 -26.57 13.03
CA ALA A 6 -1.18 -27.53 12.70
C ALA A 6 -0.21 -26.96 11.65
N ALA A 7 -0.72 -26.31 10.61
CA ALA A 7 0.09 -25.63 9.60
C ALA A 7 0.95 -24.53 10.23
N LEU A 8 0.37 -23.66 11.06
CA LEU A 8 1.10 -22.60 11.76
C LEU A 8 2.19 -23.15 12.67
N ALA A 9 1.88 -24.16 13.49
CA ALA A 9 2.85 -24.79 14.37
C ALA A 9 4.00 -25.42 13.57
N SER A 10 3.67 -26.13 12.48
CA SER A 10 4.69 -26.73 11.61
C SER A 10 5.59 -25.67 10.98
N LEU A 11 5.04 -24.53 10.54
CA LEU A 11 5.80 -23.41 9.99
C LEU A 11 6.76 -22.81 11.03
N LEU A 12 6.30 -22.59 12.27
CA LEU A 12 7.13 -22.05 13.34
C LEU A 12 8.27 -23.00 13.71
N VAL A 13 8.00 -24.30 13.77
CA VAL A 13 9.03 -25.33 14.01
C VAL A 13 10.05 -25.36 12.86
N LEU A 14 9.58 -25.35 11.62
CA LEU A 14 10.46 -25.31 10.44
C LEU A 14 11.33 -24.05 10.42
N TRP A 15 10.76 -22.89 10.77
CA TRP A 15 11.53 -21.65 10.90
C TRP A 15 12.58 -21.77 12.01
N GLN A 16 12.21 -22.26 13.20
CA GLN A 16 13.16 -22.44 14.30
C GLN A 16 14.32 -23.36 13.90
N ILE A 17 14.03 -24.49 13.25
CA ILE A 17 15.05 -25.43 12.76
C ILE A 17 15.92 -24.75 11.69
N ALA A 18 15.31 -24.08 10.71
CA ALA A 18 16.02 -23.39 9.65
C ALA A 18 16.97 -22.31 10.20
N ALA A 19 16.55 -21.56 11.22
CA ALA A 19 17.39 -20.56 11.87
C ALA A 19 18.65 -21.17 12.49
N TYR A 20 18.53 -22.31 13.17
CA TYR A 20 19.69 -23.02 13.74
C TYR A 20 20.57 -23.66 12.67
N VAL A 21 20.00 -24.21 11.60
CA VAL A 21 20.76 -24.82 10.50
C VAL A 21 21.52 -23.77 9.69
N VAL A 22 20.87 -22.65 9.37
CA VAL A 22 21.47 -21.57 8.58
C VAL A 22 22.48 -20.78 9.42
N ASN A 23 22.16 -20.54 10.70
CA ASN A 23 23.00 -19.84 11.67
C ASN A 23 23.55 -18.50 11.13
N LYS A 24 22.64 -17.64 10.64
CA LYS A 24 22.98 -16.31 10.12
C LYS A 24 22.17 -15.23 10.81
N PRO A 25 22.72 -14.01 11.00
CA PRO A 25 22.03 -12.91 11.70
C PRO A 25 20.71 -12.47 11.06
N TYR A 26 20.55 -12.67 9.75
CA TYR A 26 19.34 -12.29 9.02
C TYR A 26 18.19 -13.31 9.17
N LEU A 27 18.46 -14.50 9.72
CA LEU A 27 17.45 -15.52 10.00
C LEU A 27 17.54 -15.95 11.48
N PRO A 28 17.21 -15.04 12.42
CA PRO A 28 17.20 -15.38 13.84
C PRO A 28 16.10 -16.42 14.15
N PRO A 29 16.27 -17.22 15.22
CA PRO A 29 15.23 -18.13 15.67
C PRO A 29 13.94 -17.38 16.04
N PHE A 30 12.79 -17.99 15.77
CA PHE A 30 11.48 -17.39 16.07
C PHE A 30 11.34 -17.01 17.55
N THR A 31 11.89 -17.84 18.45
CA THR A 31 11.88 -17.56 19.90
C THR A 31 12.50 -16.22 20.23
N ASP A 32 13.61 -15.88 19.58
CA ASP A 32 14.35 -14.64 19.85
C ASP A 32 13.60 -13.43 19.29
N VAL A 33 12.99 -13.59 18.11
CA VAL A 33 12.09 -12.59 17.52
C VAL A 33 10.89 -12.33 18.44
N ALA A 34 10.27 -13.39 18.97
CA ALA A 34 9.11 -13.27 19.87
C ALA A 34 9.48 -12.58 21.18
N MET A 35 10.60 -12.97 21.81
CA MET A 35 11.11 -12.31 23.02
C MET A 35 11.43 -10.84 22.76
N ARG A 36 12.09 -10.53 21.64
CA ARG A 36 12.41 -9.15 21.27
C ARG A 36 11.15 -8.33 21.06
N ALA A 37 10.17 -8.87 20.35
CA ALA A 37 8.89 -8.21 20.11
C ALA A 37 8.13 -7.93 21.41
N ALA A 38 8.12 -8.85 22.36
CA ALA A 38 7.52 -8.65 23.68
C ALA A 38 8.27 -7.58 24.49
N SER A 39 9.61 -7.61 24.48
CA SER A 39 10.44 -6.66 25.22
C SER A 39 10.37 -5.24 24.66
N ASP A 40 10.26 -5.09 23.34
CA ASP A 40 10.29 -3.80 22.62
C ASP A 40 8.88 -3.38 22.14
N HIS A 41 7.84 -3.87 22.83
CA HIS A 41 6.44 -3.65 22.46
C HIS A 41 6.09 -2.17 22.34
N GLN A 42 6.66 -1.29 23.17
CA GLN A 42 6.41 0.15 23.11
C GLN A 42 6.91 0.78 21.80
N THR A 43 8.10 0.38 21.35
CA THR A 43 8.64 0.82 20.05
C THR A 43 7.80 0.28 18.91
N LEU A 44 7.38 -0.99 18.98
CA LEU A 44 6.49 -1.59 17.99
C LEU A 44 5.16 -0.85 17.90
N LEU A 45 4.52 -0.54 19.04
CA LEU A 45 3.27 0.20 19.08
C LEU A 45 3.43 1.62 18.51
N ARG A 46 4.51 2.32 18.84
CA ARG A 46 4.81 3.63 18.25
C ARG A 46 4.98 3.56 16.74
N ASN A 47 5.74 2.57 16.25
CA ASN A 47 5.96 2.38 14.82
C ASN A 47 4.68 1.97 14.09
N LEU A 48 3.84 1.13 14.72
CA LEU A 48 2.54 0.75 14.23
C LEU A 48 1.63 1.98 14.10
N ALA A 49 1.50 2.78 15.17
CA ALA A 49 0.70 4.00 15.17
C ALA A 49 1.17 4.99 14.09
N SER A 50 2.49 5.18 13.97
CA SER A 50 3.06 6.05 12.94
C SER A 50 2.80 5.53 11.52
N THR A 51 2.83 4.22 11.31
CA THR A 51 2.53 3.61 10.01
C THR A 51 1.04 3.71 9.68
N LEU A 52 0.16 3.46 10.66
CA LEU A 52 -1.28 3.62 10.51
C LEU A 52 -1.66 5.07 10.19
N ALA A 53 -1.08 6.05 10.89
CA ALA A 53 -1.32 7.47 10.61
C ALA A 53 -0.90 7.85 9.19
N ARG A 54 0.25 7.33 8.72
CA ARG A 54 0.72 7.52 7.33
C ARG A 54 -0.23 6.91 6.31
N ILE A 55 -0.68 5.67 6.53
CA ILE A 55 -1.65 4.99 5.65
C ILE A 55 -2.98 5.75 5.62
N ALA A 56 -3.48 6.21 6.78
CA ALA A 56 -4.72 6.96 6.87
C ALA A 56 -4.64 8.30 6.12
N ALA A 57 -3.53 9.05 6.28
CA ALA A 57 -3.29 10.29 5.55
C ALA A 57 -3.21 10.05 4.04
N ALA A 58 -2.42 9.05 3.62
CA ALA A 58 -2.24 8.72 2.21
C ALA A 58 -3.55 8.26 1.55
N THR A 59 -4.31 7.41 2.24
CA THR A 59 -5.60 6.90 1.74
C THR A 59 -6.61 8.03 1.62
N THR A 60 -6.65 8.96 2.57
CA THR A 60 -7.53 10.15 2.49
C THR A 60 -7.20 11.00 1.26
N LEU A 61 -5.92 11.26 1.00
CA LEU A 61 -5.48 12.01 -0.18
C LEU A 61 -5.81 11.29 -1.48
N ALA A 62 -5.54 9.98 -1.54
CA ALA A 62 -5.85 9.15 -2.70
C ALA A 62 -7.35 9.09 -2.97
N LEU A 63 -8.17 8.95 -1.93
CA LEU A 63 -9.64 8.98 -2.03
C LEU A 63 -10.11 10.33 -2.55
N ALA A 64 -9.65 11.44 -1.96
CA ALA A 64 -10.05 12.77 -2.40
C ALA A 64 -9.70 13.00 -3.89
N ALA A 65 -8.47 12.70 -4.30
CA ALA A 65 -8.03 12.87 -5.68
C ALA A 65 -8.73 11.89 -6.65
N GLY A 66 -8.85 10.62 -6.26
CA GLY A 66 -9.46 9.58 -7.09
C GLY A 66 -10.96 9.77 -7.27
N LEU A 67 -11.68 10.16 -6.21
CA LEU A 67 -13.09 10.53 -6.29
C LEU A 67 -13.27 11.78 -7.14
N ALA A 68 -12.46 12.83 -6.94
CA ALA A 68 -12.55 14.04 -7.75
C ALA A 68 -12.36 13.73 -9.26
N CYS A 69 -11.33 12.95 -9.61
CA CYS A 69 -11.06 12.56 -10.99
C CYS A 69 -12.16 11.66 -11.56
N GLY A 70 -12.57 10.64 -10.80
CA GLY A 70 -13.54 9.66 -11.27
C GLY A 70 -14.95 10.23 -11.40
N LEU A 71 -15.33 11.15 -10.51
CA LEU A 71 -16.58 11.89 -10.65
C LEU A 71 -16.49 12.87 -11.82
N ALA A 72 -15.40 13.63 -11.97
CA ALA A 72 -15.21 14.55 -13.11
C ALA A 72 -15.39 13.85 -14.46
N ALA A 73 -14.96 12.59 -14.59
CA ALA A 73 -15.22 11.75 -15.75
C ALA A 73 -16.71 11.59 -16.10
N SER A 74 -17.59 11.60 -15.10
CA SER A 74 -19.05 11.54 -15.27
C SER A 74 -19.66 12.88 -15.68
N TRP A 75 -19.12 14.00 -15.17
CA TRP A 75 -19.62 15.34 -15.52
C TRP A 75 -19.31 15.72 -16.98
N LEU A 76 -18.24 15.16 -17.53
CA LEU A 76 -17.86 15.33 -18.94
C LEU A 76 -18.94 14.71 -19.84
N THR A 77 -19.74 15.58 -20.47
CA THR A 77 -20.88 15.17 -21.30
C THR A 77 -20.42 14.53 -22.62
N GLU A 78 -19.21 14.86 -23.08
CA GLU A 78 -18.59 14.20 -24.22
C GLU A 78 -17.83 12.94 -23.81
N ARG A 79 -18.23 11.82 -24.42
CA ARG A 79 -17.59 10.50 -24.24
C ARG A 79 -16.08 10.55 -24.55
N THR A 80 -15.67 11.43 -25.46
CA THR A 80 -14.25 11.67 -25.81
C THR A 80 -13.45 12.17 -24.63
N SER A 81 -13.95 13.17 -23.88
CA SER A 81 -13.21 13.77 -22.76
C SER A 81 -13.06 12.82 -21.58
N ALA A 82 -14.10 12.02 -21.28
CA ALA A 82 -14.01 10.97 -20.27
C ALA A 82 -13.01 9.87 -20.65
N ASN A 83 -12.96 9.50 -21.93
CA ASN A 83 -12.00 8.53 -22.45
C ASN A 83 -10.56 9.07 -22.44
N LEU A 84 -10.35 10.36 -22.73
CA LEU A 84 -9.05 11.01 -22.64
C LEU A 84 -8.51 10.99 -21.21
N LEU A 85 -9.35 11.36 -20.22
CA LEU A 85 -8.96 11.29 -18.81
C LEU A 85 -8.58 9.85 -18.41
N LYS A 86 -9.37 8.87 -18.84
CA LYS A 86 -9.08 7.45 -18.59
C LYS A 86 -7.74 7.05 -19.22
N ALA A 87 -7.49 7.46 -20.46
CA ALA A 87 -6.26 7.16 -21.18
C ALA A 87 -5.03 7.77 -20.47
N LEU A 88 -5.12 9.01 -19.97
CA LEU A 88 -4.03 9.66 -19.22
C LEU A 88 -3.69 8.91 -17.92
N ILE A 89 -4.71 8.49 -17.17
CA ILE A 89 -4.53 7.69 -15.95
C ILE A 89 -3.88 6.35 -16.29
N LEU A 90 -4.36 5.66 -17.33
CA LEU A 90 -3.80 4.38 -17.77
C LEU A 90 -2.39 4.50 -18.35
N LEU A 91 -2.05 5.61 -18.97
CA LEU A 91 -0.71 5.86 -19.52
C LEU A 91 0.33 6.06 -18.41
N THR A 92 -0.07 6.67 -17.30
CA THR A 92 0.81 6.93 -16.16
C THR A 92 0.86 5.76 -15.16
N TYR A 93 -0.17 4.91 -15.11
CA TYR A 93 -0.21 3.74 -14.24
C TYR A 93 0.97 2.74 -14.38
N PRO A 94 1.47 2.39 -15.57
CA PRO A 94 2.59 1.45 -15.72
C PRO A 94 3.94 2.04 -15.31
N ILE A 95 4.02 3.33 -14.94
CA ILE A 95 5.25 3.92 -14.44
C ILE A 95 5.65 3.17 -13.16
N PRO A 96 6.88 2.63 -13.09
CA PRO A 96 7.35 1.93 -11.90
C PRO A 96 7.41 2.92 -10.73
N HIS A 97 6.45 2.84 -9.83
CA HIS A 97 6.30 3.75 -8.68
C HIS A 97 7.59 3.81 -7.82
N VAL A 98 8.36 2.73 -7.76
CA VAL A 98 9.66 2.68 -7.07
C VAL A 98 10.69 3.64 -7.71
N ALA A 99 10.63 3.84 -9.03
CA ALA A 99 11.52 4.76 -9.74
C ALA A 99 11.19 6.24 -9.44
N LEU A 100 9.99 6.54 -8.95
CA LEU A 100 9.59 7.88 -8.54
C LEU A 100 10.08 8.25 -7.13
N LEU A 101 10.50 7.27 -6.34
CA LEU A 101 10.90 7.49 -4.94
C LEU A 101 12.00 8.56 -4.80
N PRO A 102 13.09 8.59 -5.60
CA PRO A 102 14.11 9.64 -5.49
C PRO A 102 13.56 11.04 -5.77
N ILE A 103 12.65 11.17 -6.74
CA ILE A 103 12.03 12.45 -7.11
C ILE A 103 11.12 12.91 -5.96
N LEU A 104 10.30 12.02 -5.42
CA LEU A 104 9.42 12.33 -4.30
C LEU A 104 10.20 12.69 -3.03
N LEU A 105 11.34 12.02 -2.79
CA LEU A 105 12.23 12.36 -1.69
C LEU A 105 12.81 13.77 -1.85
N HIS A 106 13.22 14.14 -3.06
CA HIS A 106 13.74 15.48 -3.34
C HIS A 106 12.67 16.55 -3.17
N LEU A 107 11.43 16.29 -3.60
CA LEU A 107 10.33 17.25 -3.55
C LEU A 107 9.69 17.40 -2.16
N PHE A 108 9.49 16.29 -1.45
CA PHE A 108 8.69 16.24 -0.23
C PHE A 108 9.50 15.85 1.04
N GLY A 109 10.74 15.41 0.89
CA GLY A 109 11.54 14.88 2.00
C GLY A 109 11.14 13.46 2.41
N ILE A 110 11.78 12.94 3.47
CA ILE A 110 11.75 11.51 3.83
C ILE A 110 10.35 11.05 4.27
N GLU A 111 9.65 11.81 5.12
CA GLU A 111 8.38 11.35 5.67
C GLU A 111 7.19 11.61 4.73
N ALA A 112 7.12 12.79 4.11
CA ALA A 112 6.02 13.11 3.21
C ALA A 112 6.11 12.38 1.86
N SER A 113 7.31 12.00 1.39
CA SER A 113 7.45 11.15 0.19
C SER A 113 6.80 9.78 0.35
N LYS A 114 6.84 9.17 1.54
CA LYS A 114 6.15 7.90 1.83
C LYS A 114 4.65 8.05 1.65
N ILE A 115 4.09 9.14 2.20
CA ILE A 115 2.66 9.44 2.07
C ILE A 115 2.32 9.69 0.60
N ALA A 116 3.07 10.54 -0.10
CA ALA A 116 2.86 10.85 -1.51
C ALA A 116 2.90 9.61 -2.40
N LEU A 117 3.88 8.72 -2.17
CA LEU A 117 4.01 7.47 -2.92
C LEU A 117 2.82 6.53 -2.68
N ILE A 118 2.41 6.33 -1.43
CA ILE A 118 1.23 5.50 -1.10
C ILE A 118 -0.02 6.12 -1.72
N SER A 119 -0.19 7.44 -1.62
CA SER A 119 -1.32 8.15 -2.22
C SER A 119 -1.37 7.95 -3.73
N LEU A 120 -0.22 8.05 -4.41
CA LEU A 120 -0.12 7.87 -5.85
C LEU A 120 -0.48 6.44 -6.26
N ILE A 121 0.05 5.43 -5.56
CA ILE A 121 -0.27 4.01 -5.83
C ILE A 121 -1.77 3.74 -5.62
N ALA A 122 -2.34 4.24 -4.52
CA ALA A 122 -3.75 4.02 -4.18
C ALA A 122 -4.70 4.84 -5.07
N PHE A 123 -4.27 5.98 -5.60
CA PHE A 123 -5.06 6.85 -6.47
C PHE A 123 -5.57 6.10 -7.70
N TYR A 124 -4.71 5.35 -8.39
CA TYR A 124 -5.05 4.68 -9.65
C TYR A 124 -6.25 3.71 -9.54
N PRO A 125 -6.24 2.68 -8.66
CA PRO A 125 -7.37 1.77 -8.54
C PRO A 125 -8.63 2.48 -8.04
N ILE A 126 -8.50 3.50 -7.17
CA ILE A 126 -9.66 4.30 -6.71
C ILE A 126 -10.27 5.07 -7.89
N ALA A 127 -9.47 5.84 -8.61
CA ALA A 127 -9.93 6.65 -9.74
C ALA A 127 -10.59 5.77 -10.81
N LEU A 128 -9.93 4.68 -11.22
CA LEU A 128 -10.46 3.75 -12.22
C LEU A 128 -11.76 3.10 -11.76
N SER A 129 -11.85 2.65 -10.50
CA SER A 129 -13.08 2.05 -9.96
C SER A 129 -14.26 3.02 -9.97
N VAL A 130 -14.02 4.29 -9.60
CA VAL A 130 -15.06 5.33 -9.59
C VAL A 130 -15.49 5.68 -11.03
N MET A 131 -14.54 5.77 -11.96
CA MET A 131 -14.85 6.00 -13.38
C MET A 131 -15.68 4.86 -13.97
N GLU A 132 -15.32 3.61 -13.69
CA GLU A 132 -16.06 2.44 -14.16
C GLU A 132 -17.47 2.38 -13.58
N TRP A 133 -17.61 2.71 -12.29
CA TRP A 133 -18.91 2.77 -11.63
C TRP A 133 -19.81 3.83 -12.27
N THR A 134 -19.28 5.03 -12.50
CA THR A 134 -20.07 6.14 -13.08
C THR A 134 -20.45 5.88 -14.54
N GLN A 135 -19.62 5.19 -15.32
CA GLN A 135 -19.90 4.86 -16.72
C GLN A 135 -20.87 3.67 -16.90
N ARG A 136 -21.07 2.85 -15.87
CA ARG A 136 -22.02 1.71 -15.92
C ARG A 136 -23.49 2.13 -15.90
N TYR A 137 -23.81 3.30 -15.36
CA TYR A 137 -25.18 3.79 -15.31
C TYR A 137 -25.43 4.74 -16.48
N PRO A 138 -26.19 4.32 -17.52
CA PRO A 138 -26.56 5.23 -18.59
C PRO A 138 -27.44 6.36 -18.02
N ARG A 139 -27.17 7.60 -18.46
CA ARG A 139 -28.07 8.74 -18.28
C ARG A 139 -29.31 8.59 -19.15
#